data_AF-A0AAW0KZD3-F1
#
_entry.id   AF-A0AAW0KZD3-F1
#
_cell.length_a   1.000
_cell.length_b   1.000
_cell.length_c   1.000
_cell.angle_alpha   90.00
_cell.angle_beta   90.00
_cell.angle_gamma   90.00
#
_symmetry.space_group_name_H-M   'P 1'
#
loop_
_entity.id
_entity.type
_entity.pdbx_description
1 polymer ?
#
loop_
_entity_poly.entity_id
_entity_poly.type
_entity_poly.pdbx_seq_one_letter_code
_entity_poly.pdbx_strand_id
1 'polypeptide(L)' 'MTLLSIAGGIVDDSALSSMASNASTRKTFIDSSITIGGPYNFHGLDLDWEFSSTTTDMSNLGLLSKEWREAVEKRVQEL' A
#
# COMPACT_ATOMS: atom_id res chain seq x y z
N MET A 1 -19.88 -0.37 2.33
CA MET A 1 -18.45 -0.02 2.41
C MET A 1 -17.67 -1.30 2.16
N THR A 2 -16.81 -1.33 1.16
CA THR A 2 -16.01 -2.49 0.77
C THR A 2 -14.56 -2.06 0.65
N LEU A 3 -13.63 -2.89 1.17
CA LEU A 3 -12.19 -2.66 1.04
C LEU A 3 -11.59 -3.75 0.14
N LEU A 4 -10.52 -3.40 -0.55
CA LEU A 4 -9.65 -4.35 -1.24
C LEU A 4 -8.43 -4.62 -0.35
N SER A 5 -8.38 -5.82 0.23
CA SER A 5 -7.21 -6.29 0.96
C SER A 5 -6.15 -6.81 -0.01
N ILE A 6 -4.89 -6.47 0.27
CA ILE A 6 -3.71 -6.83 -0.51
C ILE A 6 -2.77 -7.62 0.40
N ALA A 7 -2.13 -8.66 -0.16
CA ALA A 7 -1.26 -9.62 0.53
C ALA A 7 -1.99 -10.72 1.32
N GLY A 8 -1.70 -10.89 2.61
CA GLY A 8 -2.13 -12.02 3.46
C GLY A 8 -1.04 -13.08 3.68
N GLY A 9 -1.24 -13.98 4.64
CA GLY A 9 -0.22 -14.90 5.17
C GLY A 9 0.41 -15.96 4.24
N ILE A 10 0.12 -15.95 2.93
CA ILE A 10 0.73 -16.86 1.93
C ILE A 10 1.59 -16.08 0.91
N VAL A 11 1.71 -14.76 1.05
CA VAL A 11 2.48 -13.90 0.16
C VAL A 11 4.00 -14.09 0.31
N ASP A 12 4.75 -13.80 -0.76
CA ASP A 12 6.21 -13.69 -0.70
C ASP A 12 6.62 -12.42 0.06
N ASP A 13 7.13 -12.58 1.28
CA ASP A 13 7.63 -11.49 2.13
C ASP A 13 8.68 -10.63 1.41
N SER A 14 9.55 -11.25 0.60
CA SER A 14 10.61 -10.54 -0.11
C SER A 14 10.09 -9.57 -1.17
N ALA A 15 8.92 -9.89 -1.76
CA ALA A 15 8.25 -9.00 -2.70
C ALA A 15 7.67 -7.77 -1.98
N LEU A 16 7.11 -7.95 -0.78
CA LEU A 16 6.61 -6.85 0.05
C LEU A 16 7.74 -5.96 0.57
N SER A 17 8.83 -6.55 1.06
CA SER A 17 10.05 -5.83 1.42
C SER A 17 10.60 -5.03 0.25
N SER A 18 10.68 -5.64 -0.95
CA SER A 18 11.17 -4.96 -2.16
C SER A 18 10.27 -3.79 -2.55
N MET A 19 8.95 -3.97 -2.48
CA MET A 19 7.97 -2.91 -2.74
C MET A 19 8.12 -1.74 -1.77
N ALA A 20 8.27 -2.01 -0.47
CA ALA A 20 8.38 -0.97 0.55
C ALA A 20 9.77 -0.29 0.59
N SER A 21 10.81 -0.93 0.05
CA SER A 21 12.22 -0.61 0.27
C SER A 21 12.67 0.81 -0.08
N ASN A 22 12.02 1.48 -1.03
CA ASN A 22 12.43 2.81 -1.47
C ASN A 22 11.24 3.64 -1.99
N ALA A 23 11.43 4.95 -2.10
CA ALA A 23 10.35 5.88 -2.44
C ALA A 23 9.71 5.64 -3.81
N SER A 24 10.48 5.20 -4.83
CA SER A 24 9.93 5.00 -6.17
C SER A 24 9.09 3.74 -6.26
N THR A 25 9.49 2.65 -5.57
CA THR A 25 8.70 1.42 -5.51
C THR A 25 7.43 1.60 -4.69
N ARG A 26 7.49 2.31 -3.56
CA ARG A 26 6.30 2.68 -2.77
C ARG A 26 5.33 3.52 -3.58
N LYS A 27 5.82 4.56 -4.27
CA LYS A 27 4.98 5.39 -5.13
C LYS A 27 4.28 4.58 -6.22
N THR A 28 5.01 3.68 -6.88
CA THR A 28 4.44 2.83 -7.94
C THR A 28 3.31 1.94 -7.41
N PHE A 29 3.50 1.35 -6.22
CA PHE A 29 2.47 0.55 -5.56
C PHE A 29 1.25 1.39 -5.14
N ILE A 30 1.47 2.56 -4.53
CA ILE A 30 0.40 3.47 -4.10
C ILE A 30 -0.44 3.93 -5.30
N ASP A 31 0.19 4.40 -6.36
CA ASP A 31 -0.51 4.92 -7.54
C ASP A 31 -1.36 3.82 -8.22
N SER A 32 -0.80 2.61 -8.34
CA SER A 32 -1.51 1.47 -8.96
C SER A 32 -2.66 0.96 -8.10
N SER A 33 -2.51 0.88 -6.78
CA SER A 33 -3.57 0.44 -5.86
C SER A 33 -4.76 1.43 -5.84
N ILE A 34 -4.50 2.73 -5.82
CA ILE A 34 -5.54 3.77 -5.91
C ILE A 34 -6.28 3.69 -7.25
N THR A 35 -5.54 3.45 -8.35
CA THR A 35 -6.12 3.33 -9.69
C THR A 35 -7.08 2.14 -9.80
N ILE A 36 -6.77 1.02 -9.14
CA ILE A 36 -7.64 -0.17 -9.12
C ILE A 36 -8.93 0.08 -8.32
N GLY A 37 -8.90 0.88 -7.25
CA GLY A 37 -10.07 1.06 -6.37
C GLY A 37 -11.31 1.62 -7.08
N GLY A 38 -11.12 2.57 -8.00
CA GLY A 38 -12.22 3.26 -8.70
C GLY A 38 -13.09 2.33 -9.57
N PRO A 39 -12.52 1.63 -10.57
CA PRO A 39 -13.28 0.78 -11.48
C PRO A 39 -14.09 -0.34 -10.81
N TYR A 40 -13.66 -0.79 -9.62
CA TYR A 40 -14.29 -1.90 -8.90
C TYR A 40 -15.15 -1.46 -7.71
N ASN A 41 -15.41 -0.15 -7.55
CA ASN A 41 -16.22 0.40 -6.45
C ASN A 41 -15.71 0.00 -5.05
N PHE A 42 -14.41 -0.18 -4.89
CA PHE A 42 -13.82 -0.29 -3.56
C PHE A 42 -13.73 1.09 -2.94
N HIS A 43 -14.06 1.17 -1.66
CA HIS A 43 -14.11 2.41 -0.91
C HIS A 43 -12.83 2.66 -0.09
N GLY A 44 -11.94 1.66 -0.05
CA GLY A 44 -10.71 1.71 0.70
C GLY A 44 -9.78 0.56 0.31
N LEU A 45 -8.55 0.67 0.77
CA LEU A 45 -7.48 -0.29 0.57
C LEU A 45 -7.03 -0.78 1.95
N ASP A 46 -6.63 -2.04 2.01
CA ASP A 46 -6.21 -2.72 3.22
C ASP A 46 -4.94 -3.53 2.90
N LEU A 47 -3.93 -3.47 3.78
CA LEU A 47 -2.63 -4.11 3.56
C LEU A 47 -2.34 -5.10 4.69
N ASP A 48 -2.45 -6.37 4.35
CA ASP A 48 -2.28 -7.50 5.28
C ASP A 48 -0.88 -8.08 5.14
N TRP A 49 0.14 -7.30 5.51
CA TRP A 49 1.53 -7.79 5.52
C TRP A 49 1.80 -8.61 6.79
N GLU A 50 1.87 -9.93 6.63
CA GLU A 50 2.05 -10.91 7.70
C GLU A 50 3.35 -11.72 7.53
N PHE A 51 4.50 -11.22 7.97
CA PHE A 51 4.72 -9.99 8.74
C PHE A 51 5.94 -9.24 8.22
N SER A 52 6.03 -7.93 8.49
CA SER A 52 7.29 -7.20 8.28
C SER A 52 8.37 -7.74 9.23
N SER A 53 9.33 -8.47 8.67
CA SER A 53 10.25 -9.33 9.44
C SER A 53 11.44 -8.58 10.06
N THR A 54 11.76 -7.37 9.58
CA THR A 54 12.94 -6.60 10.03
C THR A 54 12.59 -5.18 10.49
N THR A 55 13.47 -4.57 11.28
CA THR A 55 13.33 -3.15 11.69
C THR A 55 13.33 -2.19 10.50
N THR A 56 14.06 -2.55 9.43
CA THR A 56 14.05 -1.84 8.15
C THR A 56 12.69 -1.95 7.47
N ASP A 57 12.11 -3.15 7.40
CA ASP A 57 10.78 -3.36 6.83
C ASP A 57 9.70 -2.61 7.61
N MET A 58 9.75 -2.64 8.94
CA MET A 58 8.82 -1.88 9.78
C MET A 58 8.93 -0.36 9.53
N SER A 59 10.14 0.15 9.38
CA SER A 59 10.38 1.57 9.07
C SER A 59 9.84 1.93 7.68
N ASN A 60 10.08 1.06 6.70
CA ASN A 60 9.59 1.22 5.32
C ASN A 60 8.06 1.10 5.22
N LEU A 61 7.44 0.21 6.01
CA LEU A 61 5.98 0.12 6.15
C LEU A 61 5.39 1.40 6.75
N GLY A 62 6.06 2.01 7.72
CA GLY A 62 5.69 3.33 8.26
C GLY A 62 5.72 4.42 7.19
N LEU A 63 6.77 4.47 6.37
CA LEU A 63 6.89 5.40 5.24
C LEU A 63 5.80 5.15 4.19
N LEU A 64 5.57 3.88 3.82
CA LEU A 64 4.51 3.48 2.89
C LEU A 64 3.15 3.96 3.38
N SER A 65 2.81 3.70 4.63
CA SER A 65 1.51 4.07 5.21
C SER A 65 1.30 5.60 5.19
N LYS A 66 2.35 6.37 5.50
CA LYS A 66 2.32 7.83 5.43
C LYS A 66 2.10 8.33 4.00
N GLU A 67 2.91 7.87 3.06
CA GLU A 67 2.84 8.28 1.65
C GLU A 67 1.51 7.88 1.00
N TRP A 68 0.99 6.70 1.35
CA TRP A 68 -0.29 6.22 0.85
C TRP A 68 -1.45 7.09 1.33
N ARG A 69 -1.44 7.45 2.63
CA ARG A 69 -2.44 8.36 3.20
C ARG A 69 -2.42 9.73 2.51
N GLU A 70 -1.23 10.31 2.32
CA GLU A 70 -1.06 11.59 1.63
C GLU A 70 -1.57 11.53 0.18
N ALA A 71 -1.30 10.43 -0.54
CA ALA A 71 -1.78 10.23 -1.91
C ALA A 71 -3.31 10.11 -2.00
N VAL A 72 -3.94 9.39 -1.06
CA VAL A 72 -5.40 9.27 -0.98
C VAL A 72 -6.04 10.63 -0.69
N GLU A 73 -5.51 11.41 0.26
CA GLU A 73 -6.02 12.75 0.57
C GLU A 73 -5.91 13.68 -0.63
N LYS A 74 -4.77 13.65 -1.34
CA LYS A 74 -4.59 14.40 -2.58
C LYS A 74 -5.62 14.01 -3.65
N ARG A 75 -5.87 12.71 -3.84
CA ARG A 75 -6.83 12.20 -4.83
C ARG A 75 -8.26 12.70 -4.55
N VAL A 76 -8.64 12.83 -3.28
CA VAL A 76 -9.95 13.34 -2.85
C VAL A 76 -10.09 14.84 -3.15
N GLN A 77 -9.01 15.62 -3.07
CA GLN A 77 -9.03 17.05 -3.42
C GLN A 77 -9.13 17.30 -4.94
N GLU A 78 -8.79 16.31 -5.76
CA GLU A 78 -8.84 16.38 -7.23
C GLU A 78 -10.19 15.90 -7.81
N LEU A 79 -11.14 15.46 -6.96
CA LEU A 79 -12.53 15.11 -7.31
C LEU A 79 -13.49 16.24 -6.94
#